data_AF-A0A9Q9SR46-F1
#
_entry.id   AF-A0A9Q9SR46-F1
#
_cell.length_a   1.000
_cell.length_b   1.000
_cell.length_c   1.000
_cell.angle_alpha   90.00
_cell.angle_beta   90.00
_cell.angle_gamma   90.00
#
_symmetry.space_group_name_H-M   'P 1'
#
loop_
_entity.id
_entity.type
_entity.pdbx_description
1 polymer ?
#
loop_
_entity_poly.entity_id
_entity_poly.type
_entity_poly.pdbx_seq_one_letter_code
_entity_poly.pdbx_strand_id
1 'polypeptide(L)'
;MNLLEAMRVFVAVVEQGGLSAAAAELKLGEAQVSDRIDALERYLGCRLLLCREHDDVACTDAGDAFHVCCRRTLSAVEQATGPARPPAPEARGAAHRPAHCPDFPPPGAAHAPAHRLSP
;
A
#
# COMPACT_ATOMS: atom_id res chain seq x y z
N MET A 1 -17.18 11.76 15.40
CA MET A 1 -16.83 10.78 14.34
C MET A 1 -16.33 11.53 13.12
N ASN A 2 -15.28 11.05 12.46
CA ASN A 2 -14.90 11.49 11.11
C ASN A 2 -15.42 10.46 10.10
N LEU A 3 -16.41 10.84 9.28
CA LEU A 3 -17.12 9.90 8.40
C LEU A 3 -16.20 9.29 7.33
N LEU A 4 -15.28 10.08 6.75
CA LEU A 4 -14.37 9.57 5.73
C LEU A 4 -13.39 8.55 6.29
N GLU A 5 -12.88 8.77 7.51
CA GLU A 5 -12.04 7.78 8.18
C GLU A 5 -12.83 6.52 8.53
N ALA A 6 -14.05 6.67 9.04
CA ALA A 6 -14.91 5.54 9.37
C ALA A 6 -15.25 4.71 8.12
N MET A 7 -15.49 5.35 6.97
CA MET A 7 -15.69 4.67 5.69
C MET A 7 -14.44 3.89 5.24
N ARG A 8 -13.23 4.44 5.42
CA ARG A 8 -11.98 3.74 5.10
C ARG A 8 -11.78 2.52 5.99
N VAL A 9 -12.01 2.69 7.29
CA VAL A 9 -11.94 1.59 8.27
C VAL A 9 -12.92 0.48 7.93
N PHE A 10 -14.17 0.85 7.60
CA PHE A 10 -15.19 -0.12 7.20
C PHE A 10 -14.80 -0.89 5.93
N VAL A 11 -14.34 -0.21 4.88
CA VAL A 11 -13.89 -0.86 3.64
C VAL A 11 -12.75 -1.84 3.92
N ALA A 12 -11.75 -1.43 4.70
CA ALA A 12 -10.63 -2.31 5.06
C ALA A 12 -11.09 -3.56 5.82
N VAL A 13 -12.04 -3.42 6.77
CA VAL A 13 -12.59 -4.56 7.51
C VAL A 13 -13.35 -5.52 6.59
N VAL A 14 -14.12 -5.01 5.64
CA VAL A 14 -14.85 -5.83 4.66
C VAL A 14 -13.90 -6.54 3.70
N GLU A 15 -12.84 -5.87 3.20
CA GLU A 15 -11.88 -6.48 2.27
C GLU A 15 -10.95 -7.49 2.95
N GLN A 16 -10.57 -7.24 4.20
CA GLN A 16 -9.71 -8.14 4.97
C GLN A 16 -10.49 -9.27 5.67
N GLY A 17 -11.81 -9.15 5.80
CA GLY A 17 -12.68 -10.15 6.42
C GLY A 17 -12.51 -10.27 7.94
N GLY A 18 -11.87 -9.30 8.59
CA GLY A 18 -11.56 -9.34 10.02
C GLY A 18 -11.12 -7.99 10.59
N LEU A 19 -11.43 -7.77 11.88
CA LEU A 19 -11.08 -6.53 12.58
C LEU A 19 -9.56 -6.44 12.82
N SER A 20 -8.92 -7.56 13.17
CA SER A 20 -7.48 -7.60 13.45
C SER A 20 -6.64 -7.35 12.19
N ALA A 21 -7.02 -7.96 11.07
CA ALA A 21 -6.35 -7.76 9.78
C ALA A 21 -6.45 -6.32 9.27
N ALA A 22 -7.63 -5.69 9.39
CA ALA A 22 -7.81 -4.29 9.03
C ALA A 22 -7.07 -3.33 9.97
N ALA A 23 -7.02 -3.63 11.28
CA ALA A 23 -6.25 -2.87 12.25
C ALA A 23 -4.75 -2.89 11.91
N ALA A 24 -4.21 -4.05 11.51
CA ALA A 24 -2.84 -4.20 11.06
C ALA A 24 -2.55 -3.38 9.78
N GLU A 25 -3.45 -3.43 8.79
CA GLU A 25 -3.32 -2.66 7.54
C GLU A 25 -3.32 -1.15 7.79
N LEU A 26 -4.27 -0.67 8.62
CA LEU A 26 -4.45 0.74 8.90
C LEU A 26 -3.50 1.28 9.99
N LYS A 27 -2.68 0.41 10.60
CA LYS A 27 -1.80 0.71 11.74
C LYS A 27 -2.58 1.33 12.92
N LEU A 28 -3.81 0.85 13.12
CA LEU A 28 -4.68 1.25 14.21
C LEU A 28 -4.78 0.12 15.25
N GLY A 29 -5.23 0.47 16.46
CA GLY A 29 -5.59 -0.55 17.45
C GLY A 29 -6.96 -1.16 17.13
N GLU A 30 -7.13 -2.45 17.39
CA GLU A 30 -8.39 -3.18 17.17
C GLU A 30 -9.59 -2.51 17.87
N ALA A 31 -9.37 -1.98 19.08
CA ALA A 31 -10.36 -1.20 19.82
C ALA A 31 -10.78 0.10 19.11
N GLN A 32 -9.86 0.77 18.39
CA GLN A 32 -10.16 1.98 17.62
C GLN A 32 -10.93 1.66 16.34
N VAL A 33 -10.62 0.52 15.71
CA VAL A 33 -11.33 0.01 14.53
C VAL A 33 -12.77 -0.34 14.91
N SER A 34 -12.93 -1.08 16.01
CA SER A 34 -14.23 -1.44 16.56
C SER A 34 -15.05 -0.19 16.90
N ASP A 35 -14.51 0.75 17.69
CA ASP A 35 -15.19 2.02 18.05
C ASP A 35 -15.65 2.82 16.81
N ARG A 36 -14.82 2.89 15.76
CA ARG A 36 -15.17 3.59 14.53
C ARG A 36 -16.28 2.92 13.74
N ILE A 37 -16.30 1.59 13.69
CA ILE A 37 -17.42 0.84 13.09
C ILE A 37 -18.68 1.04 13.93
N ASP A 38 -18.57 0.91 15.25
CA ASP A 38 -19.68 1.08 16.20
C ASP A 38 -20.31 2.48 16.08
N ALA A 39 -19.49 3.52 15.93
CA ALA A 39 -19.96 4.89 15.69
C ALA A 39 -20.65 5.03 14.33
N LEU A 40 -20.14 4.35 13.30
CA LEU A 40 -20.70 4.37 11.94
C LEU A 40 -22.05 3.64 11.87
N GLU A 41 -22.16 2.46 12.48
CA GLU A 41 -23.42 1.72 12.60
C GLU A 41 -24.47 2.52 13.37
N ARG A 42 -24.08 3.20 14.47
CA ARG A 42 -24.97 4.10 15.21
C ARG A 42 -25.43 5.29 14.37
N TYR A 43 -24.54 5.86 13.56
CA TYR A 43 -24.86 7.00 12.69
C TYR A 43 -25.84 6.61 11.58
N LEU A 44 -25.67 5.42 11.00
CA LEU A 44 -26.53 4.89 9.95
C LEU A 44 -27.82 4.24 10.49
N GLY A 45 -27.85 3.93 11.79
CA GLY A 45 -28.98 3.24 12.44
C GLY A 45 -29.16 1.79 11.99
N CYS A 46 -28.15 1.18 11.38
CA CYS A 46 -28.19 -0.16 10.82
C CYS A 46 -26.89 -0.92 11.13
N ARG A 47 -26.98 -2.23 11.29
CA ARG A 47 -25.77 -3.09 11.38
C ARG A 47 -25.25 -3.40 9.99
N LEU A 48 -23.98 -3.07 9.77
CA LEU A 48 -23.24 -3.34 8.54
C LEU A 48 -22.48 -4.66 8.65
N LEU A 49 -22.01 -5.00 9.86
CA LEU A 49 -21.19 -6.19 10.12
C LEU A 49 -21.87 -7.12 11.14
N LEU A 50 -21.74 -8.42 10.89
CA LEU A 50 -22.14 -9.50 11.79
C LEU A 50 -20.87 -10.16 12.33
N CYS A 51 -20.62 -10.04 13.63
CA CYS A 51 -19.56 -10.79 14.29
C CYS A 51 -20.05 -12.21 14.56
N ARG A 52 -19.50 -13.21 13.85
CA ARG A 52 -19.96 -14.59 13.98
C ARG A 52 -19.20 -15.36 15.06
N GLU A 53 -17.90 -15.15 15.17
CA GLU A 53 -17.05 -15.72 16.22
C GLU A 53 -15.66 -15.06 16.18
N HIS A 54 -15.34 -14.25 17.18
CA HIS A 54 -14.04 -13.64 17.57
C HIS A 54 -13.09 -12.97 16.54
N ASP A 55 -13.16 -13.29 15.26
CA ASP A 55 -12.45 -12.63 14.17
C ASP A 55 -13.19 -12.79 12.82
N ASP A 56 -14.19 -13.68 12.74
CA ASP A 56 -14.99 -13.90 11.54
C ASP A 56 -16.09 -12.82 11.43
N VAL A 57 -15.86 -11.89 10.48
CA VAL A 57 -16.76 -10.79 10.19
C VAL A 57 -17.51 -11.08 8.90
N ALA A 58 -18.83 -11.23 9.00
CA ALA A 58 -19.70 -11.37 7.84
C ALA A 58 -20.37 -10.03 7.50
N CYS A 59 -20.33 -9.65 6.23
CA CYS A 59 -21.01 -8.45 5.76
C CYS A 59 -22.53 -8.69 5.66
N THR A 60 -23.35 -7.74 6.11
CA THR A 60 -24.80 -7.79 5.90
C THR A 60 -25.16 -7.31 4.48
N ASP A 61 -26.39 -7.55 4.03
CA ASP A 61 -26.90 -7.00 2.76
C ASP A 61 -26.80 -5.47 2.72
N ALA A 62 -27.11 -4.81 3.85
CA ALA A 62 -26.91 -3.37 4.03
C ALA A 62 -25.41 -2.99 4.00
N GLY A 63 -24.55 -3.82 4.58
CA GLY A 63 -23.10 -3.67 4.54
C GLY A 63 -22.52 -3.71 3.12
N ASP A 64 -23.00 -4.62 2.27
CA ASP A 64 -22.55 -4.73 0.88
C ASP A 64 -22.96 -3.51 0.05
N ALA A 65 -24.23 -3.10 0.14
CA ALA A 65 -24.73 -1.90 -0.53
C ALA A 65 -23.98 -0.64 -0.07
N PHE A 66 -23.68 -0.54 1.23
CA PHE A 66 -22.91 0.56 1.79
C PHE A 66 -21.44 0.51 1.35
N HIS A 67 -20.82 -0.67 1.28
CA HIS A 67 -19.45 -0.86 0.81
C HIS A 67 -19.24 -0.33 -0.62
N VAL A 68 -20.16 -0.65 -1.54
CA VAL A 68 -20.14 -0.13 -2.91
C VAL A 68 -20.22 1.40 -2.93
N CYS A 69 -21.09 1.99 -2.10
CA CYS A 69 -21.21 3.45 -1.97
C CYS A 69 -19.95 4.09 -1.38
N CYS A 70 -19.34 3.47 -0.37
CA CYS A 70 -18.09 3.93 0.24
C CYS A 70 -16.96 3.97 -0.77
N ARG A 71 -16.75 2.89 -1.54
CA ARG A 71 -15.70 2.83 -2.56
C ARG A 71 -15.85 3.94 -3.61
N ARG A 72 -17.07 4.19 -4.07
CA ARG A 72 -17.35 5.29 -5.01
C ARG A 72 -17.05 6.66 -4.41
N THR A 73 -17.47 6.87 -3.16
CA THR A 73 -17.26 8.15 -2.46
C THR A 73 -15.77 8.41 -2.20
N LEU A 74 -15.04 7.40 -1.70
CA LEU A 74 -13.60 7.51 -1.45
C LEU A 74 -12.85 7.80 -2.76
N SER A 75 -13.19 7.10 -3.84
CA SER A 75 -12.61 7.37 -5.16
C SER A 75 -12.91 8.78 -5.66
N ALA A 76 -14.13 9.30 -5.44
CA ALA A 76 -14.47 10.67 -5.80
C ALA A 76 -13.68 11.70 -4.98
N VAL A 77 -13.46 11.44 -3.69
CA VAL A 77 -12.63 12.29 -2.82
C VAL A 77 -11.17 12.26 -3.24
N GLU A 78 -10.62 11.10 -3.59
CA GLU A 78 -9.27 10.98 -4.12
C GLU A 78 -9.10 11.74 -5.44
N GLN A 79 -10.08 11.63 -6.35
CA GLN A 79 -10.09 12.40 -7.60
C GLN A 79 -10.19 13.91 -7.36
N ALA A 80 -10.96 14.36 -6.37
CA ALA A 80 -11.04 15.77 -6.01
C ALA A 80 -9.75 16.29 -5.36
N THR A 81 -9.05 15.44 -4.60
CA THR A 81 -7.80 15.79 -3.91
C THR A 81 -6.58 15.67 -4.82
N GLY A 82 -6.63 14.81 -5.83
CA GLY A 82 -5.57 14.57 -6.82
C GLY A 82 -5.03 15.82 -7.51
N PRO A 83 -5.86 16.68 -8.14
CA PRO A 83 -5.41 17.90 -8.80
C PRO A 83 -5.02 19.01 -7.82
N ALA A 84 -5.45 18.94 -6.56
CA ALA A 84 -5.02 19.86 -5.51
C ALA A 84 -3.63 19.51 -4.95
N ARG A 85 -3.15 18.28 -5.20
CA ARG A 85 -1.78 17.88 -4.86
C ARG A 85 -0.85 18.49 -5.91
N PRO A 86 0.05 19.41 -5.53
CA PRO A 86 1.01 19.94 -6.48
C PRO A 86 1.79 18.75 -7.08
N PRO A 87 2.03 18.74 -8.40
CA PRO A 87 2.87 17.72 -9.00
C PRO A 87 4.20 17.71 -8.22
N ALA A 88 4.65 16.51 -7.84
CA ALA A 88 5.96 16.37 -7.20
C ALA A 88 6.99 17.13 -8.05
N PRO A 89 7.92 17.89 -7.45
CA PRO A 89 8.93 18.60 -8.21
C PRO A 89 9.64 17.57 -9.08
N GLU A 90 9.42 17.73 -10.38
CA GLU A 90 10.07 16.99 -11.45
C GLU A 90 11.55 16.84 -11.10
N ALA A 91 11.98 15.60 -10.88
CA ALA A 91 13.37 15.27 -10.64
C ALA A 91 14.15 15.65 -11.90
N ARG A 92 14.60 16.91 -11.96
CA ARG A 92 15.53 17.39 -12.96
C ARG A 92 16.82 16.58 -12.82
N GLY A 93 17.04 15.72 -13.80
CA GLY A 93 18.36 15.42 -14.35
C GLY A 93 19.38 14.80 -13.41
N ALA A 94 19.37 13.47 -13.32
CA ALA A 94 20.60 12.69 -13.12
C ALA A 94 20.45 11.24 -13.61
N ALA A 95 20.01 11.05 -14.85
CA ALA A 95 20.33 9.82 -15.57
C ALA A 95 21.79 9.91 -16.04
N HIS A 96 22.74 9.74 -15.11
CA HIS A 96 24.10 9.35 -15.47
C HIS A 96 24.01 7.90 -15.98
N ARG A 97 23.79 7.76 -17.29
CA ARG A 97 23.89 6.48 -17.98
C ARG A 97 25.39 6.14 -18.06
N PRO A 98 25.90 5.08 -17.42
CA PRO A 98 27.27 4.69 -17.67
C PRO A 98 27.40 4.32 -19.15
N ALA A 99 28.39 4.93 -19.82
CA ALA A 99 28.80 4.54 -21.15
C ALA A 99 29.36 3.12 -21.07
N HIS A 100 28.52 2.15 -21.43
CA HIS A 100 28.97 0.81 -21.78
C HIS A 100 29.73 0.91 -23.11
N CYS A 101 31.06 1.00 -23.07
CA CYS A 101 31.90 0.70 -24.22
C CYS A 101 32.21 -0.79 -24.22
N PRO A 102 31.93 -1.54 -25.31
CA PRO A 102 32.29 -2.93 -25.41
C PRO A 102 33.77 -3.09 -25.81
N ASP A 103 34.39 -4.09 -25.18
CA ASP A 103 35.37 -5.07 -25.70
C ASP A 103 36.34 -4.64 -26.83
N PHE A 104 37.62 -4.52 -26.49
CA PHE A 104 38.72 -4.71 -27.46
C PHE A 104 39.97 -5.28 -26.74
N PRO A 105 40.38 -6.53 -26.99
CA PRO A 105 41.62 -7.08 -26.44
C PRO A 105 42.82 -6.70 -27.32
N PRO A 106 43.99 -6.33 -26.76
CA PRO A 106 45.22 -6.26 -27.54
C PRO A 106 45.81 -7.67 -27.76
N PRO A 107 46.24 -8.00 -29.00
CA PRO A 107 46.88 -9.29 -29.30
C PRO A 107 48.30 -9.34 -28.74
N GLY A 108 48.71 -10.55 -28.35
CA GLY A 108 49.90 -10.79 -27.56
C GLY A 108 51.25 -10.46 -28.21
N ALA A 109 52.22 -10.23 -27.34
CA ALA A 109 53.63 -10.56 -27.51
C ALA A 109 54.07 -11.09 -26.11
N ALA A 110 54.33 -12.39 -25.94
CA ALA A 110 55.65 -13.02 -26.12
C ALA A 110 56.74 -12.22 -25.37
N HIS A 111 57.56 -12.76 -24.47
CA HIS A 111 58.08 -14.12 -24.30
C HIS A 111 58.84 -14.12 -22.96
N ALA A 112 58.80 -15.23 -22.21
CA ALA A 112 59.86 -15.61 -21.25
C ALA A 112 61.19 -15.84 -22.03
N PRO A 113 62.39 -16.13 -21.43
CA PRO A 113 62.64 -16.66 -20.09
C PRO A 113 63.97 -16.16 -19.43
N ALA A 114 64.26 -16.67 -18.23
CA ALA A 114 65.50 -17.42 -17.92
C ALA A 114 66.00 -17.20 -16.48
N HIS A 115 66.01 -18.32 -15.74
CA HIS A 115 66.97 -18.73 -14.73
C HIS A 115 68.19 -17.83 -14.48
N ARG A 116 68.50 -17.58 -13.20
CA ARG A 116 69.79 -17.96 -12.61
C ARG A 116 69.74 -18.05 -11.07
N LEU A 117 70.17 -19.22 -10.57
CA LEU A 117 70.82 -19.47 -9.28
C LEU A 117 71.93 -18.42 -9.01
N SER A 118 72.45 -18.10 -7.81
CA SER A 118 72.85 -18.82 -6.58
C SER A 118 73.51 -17.73 -5.67
N PRO A 119 74.26 -18.03 -4.57
CA PRO A 119 74.47 -19.27 -3.82
C PRO A 119 73.87 -19.27 -2.41
#